data_AF-A0A7C4E6E9-F1
#
_entry.id   AF-A0A7C4E6E9-F1
#
_cell.length_a   1.000
_cell.length_b   1.000
_cell.length_c   1.000
_cell.angle_alpha   90.00
_cell.angle_beta   90.00
_cell.angle_gamma   90.00
#
_symmetry.space_group_name_H-M   'P 1'
#
loop_
_entity.id
_entity.type
_entity.pdbx_description
1 polymer ?
#
loop_
_entity_poly.entity_id
_entity_poly.type
_entity_poly.pdbx_seq_one_letter_code
_entity_poly.pdbx_strand_id
1 'polypeptide(L)'
;GDGWLAVVPCDAPALPRDLVGRLRAANGPAVAFAAARVQPLFCLLPTDCAPSLAAYLKRGGRKVEAWLDEVGVARVAFDDPAEFANLNTPQDLVATS
;
A
#
# COMPACT_ATOMS: atom_id res chain seq x y z
N GLY A 1 -5.57 -17.97 8.78
CA GLY A 1 -6.84 -17.57 8.18
C GLY A 1 -6.60 -17.22 6.73
N ASP A 2 -7.43 -17.71 5.82
CA ASP A 2 -7.21 -17.58 4.36
C ASP A 2 -7.60 -16.20 3.79
N GLY A 3 -7.80 -15.20 4.66
CA GLY A 3 -8.25 -13.87 4.29
C GLY A 3 -7.12 -12.98 3.78
N TRP A 4 -7.45 -12.13 2.81
CA TRP A 4 -6.57 -11.09 2.27
C TRP A 4 -7.20 -9.72 2.47
N LEU A 5 -6.37 -8.73 2.79
CA LEU A 5 -6.73 -7.33 2.92
C LEU A 5 -5.93 -6.51 1.92
N ALA A 6 -6.64 -5.83 1.01
CA ALA A 6 -6.06 -4.77 0.21
C ALA A 6 -6.18 -3.44 0.98
N VAL A 7 -5.06 -2.73 1.09
CA VAL A 7 -4.99 -1.40 1.70
C VAL A 7 -4.70 -0.41 0.59
N VAL A 8 -5.55 0.62 0.48
CA VAL A 8 -5.41 1.75 -0.43
C VAL A 8 -5.83 3.01 0.31
N PRO A 9 -5.19 4.16 0.08
CA PRO A 9 -5.63 5.43 0.65
C PRO A 9 -6.88 5.94 -0.09
N CYS A 10 -7.75 6.69 0.60
CA CYS A 10 -8.99 7.19 0.01
C CYS A 10 -8.80 8.42 -0.89
N ASP A 11 -7.62 9.05 -0.85
CA ASP A 11 -7.25 10.28 -1.56
C ASP A 11 -6.39 10.02 -2.80
N ALA A 12 -6.31 8.78 -3.31
CA ALA A 12 -5.61 8.42 -4.54
C ALA A 12 -6.58 8.01 -5.67
N PRO A 13 -7.11 8.96 -6.45
CA PRO A 13 -8.16 8.69 -7.46
C PRO A 13 -7.64 7.97 -8.71
N ALA A 14 -6.33 8.08 -9.01
CA ALA A 14 -5.68 7.49 -10.18
C ALA A 14 -5.26 6.02 -9.97
N LEU A 15 -5.79 5.36 -8.93
CA LEU A 15 -5.44 4.00 -8.53
C LEU A 15 -5.39 3.02 -9.72
N PRO A 16 -4.31 2.21 -9.88
CA PRO A 16 -4.23 1.24 -10.96
C PRO A 16 -5.36 0.20 -10.84
N ARG A 17 -6.10 -0.03 -11.92
CA ARG A 17 -7.23 -1.00 -11.93
C ARG A 17 -6.79 -2.44 -11.69
N ASP A 18 -5.53 -2.75 -12.00
CA ASP A 18 -4.93 -4.07 -11.87
C ASP A 18 -4.09 -4.21 -10.58
N LEU A 19 -4.09 -3.21 -9.69
CA LEU A 19 -3.27 -3.16 -8.48
C LEU A 19 -3.33 -4.47 -7.68
N VAL A 20 -4.55 -4.90 -7.29
CA VAL A 20 -4.73 -6.11 -6.49
C VAL A 20 -4.28 -7.37 -7.25
N GLY A 21 -4.54 -7.43 -8.56
CA GLY A 21 -4.14 -8.56 -9.39
C GLY A 21 -2.62 -8.70 -9.47
N ARG A 22 -1.91 -7.59 -9.70
CA ARG A 22 -0.44 -7.55 -9.72
C ARG A 22 0.17 -7.87 -8.37
N LEU A 23 -0.38 -7.32 -7.28
CA LEU A 23 0.08 -7.64 -5.92
C LEU A 23 -0.14 -9.12 -5.58
N ARG A 24 -1.27 -9.70 -5.99
CA ARG A 24 -1.57 -11.11 -5.73
C ARG A 24 -0.62 -12.06 -6.44
N ALA A 25 -0.13 -11.69 -7.63
CA ALA A 25 0.82 -12.48 -8.40
C ALA A 25 2.18 -12.68 -7.70
N ALA A 26 2.49 -11.89 -6.67
CA ALA A 26 3.71 -12.04 -5.87
C ALA A 26 3.71 -13.26 -4.92
N ASN A 27 2.62 -14.04 -4.86
CA ASN A 27 2.50 -15.25 -4.04
C ASN A 27 2.82 -15.07 -2.54
N GLY A 28 2.52 -13.88 -2.00
CA GLY A 28 2.79 -13.51 -0.61
C GLY A 28 2.24 -12.12 -0.29
N PRO A 29 2.49 -11.58 0.91
CA PRO A 29 2.23 -10.18 1.18
C PRO A 29 3.06 -9.30 0.24
N ALA A 30 2.48 -8.23 -0.27
CA ALA A 30 3.09 -7.42 -1.32
C ALA A 30 2.77 -5.93 -1.15
N VAL A 31 3.66 -5.08 -1.62
CA VAL A 31 3.52 -3.62 -1.64
C VAL A 31 3.90 -3.08 -3.00
N ALA A 32 3.19 -2.04 -3.45
CA ALA A 32 3.54 -1.36 -4.68
C ALA A 32 4.86 -0.60 -4.54
N PHE A 33 5.63 -0.58 -5.62
CA PHE A 33 6.92 0.09 -5.72
C PHE A 33 6.94 0.88 -7.03
N ALA A 34 7.00 2.21 -6.93
CA ALA A 34 6.94 3.12 -8.07
C ALA A 34 7.90 4.29 -7.84
N ALA A 35 8.48 4.84 -8.92
CA ALA A 35 9.47 5.92 -8.86
C ALA A 35 10.60 5.67 -7.82
N ALA A 36 11.12 4.43 -7.79
CA ALA A 36 12.17 3.99 -6.87
C ALA A 36 11.80 4.11 -5.37
N ARG A 37 10.51 4.15 -5.03
CA ARG A 37 10.01 4.27 -3.65
C ARG A 37 8.92 3.23 -3.38
N VAL A 38 8.89 2.77 -2.13
CA VAL A 38 7.78 1.97 -1.61
C VAL A 38 6.56 2.88 -1.49
N GLN A 39 5.40 2.36 -1.87
CA GLN A 39 4.09 3.00 -1.71
C GLN A 39 3.36 2.27 -0.57
N PRO A 40 3.66 2.56 0.71
CA PRO A 40 3.30 1.71 1.85
C PRO A 40 1.79 1.61 2.09
N LEU A 41 1.01 2.58 1.59
CA LEU A 41 -0.45 2.57 1.69
C LEU A 41 -1.13 1.82 0.54
N PHE A 42 -0.36 1.23 -0.39
CA PHE A 42 -0.83 0.44 -1.51
C PHE A 42 -0.27 -0.98 -1.39
N CYS A 43 -0.87 -1.79 -0.52
CA CYS A 43 -0.38 -3.12 -0.21
C CYS A 43 -1.49 -4.17 -0.12
N LEU A 44 -1.08 -5.43 -0.23
CA LEU A 44 -1.92 -6.60 -0.09
C LEU A 44 -1.31 -7.48 1.01
N LEU A 45 -2.07 -7.72 2.08
CA LEU A 45 -1.60 -8.38 3.29
C LEU A 45 -2.53 -9.54 3.67
N PRO A 46 -2.01 -10.65 4.21
CA PRO A 46 -2.86 -11.67 4.81
C PRO A 46 -3.45 -11.14 6.13
N THR A 47 -4.69 -11.53 6.45
CA THR A 47 -5.36 -11.10 7.69
C THR A 47 -4.63 -11.56 8.96
N ASP A 48 -3.82 -12.62 8.84
CA ASP A 48 -3.00 -13.16 9.91
C ASP A 48 -1.84 -12.23 10.32
N CYS A 49 -1.61 -11.12 9.60
CA CYS A 49 -0.70 -10.05 10.02
C CYS A 49 -1.21 -9.22 11.20
N ALA A 50 -2.50 -9.31 11.56
CA ALA A 50 -3.10 -8.48 12.61
C ALA A 50 -2.40 -8.56 13.99
N PRO A 51 -2.00 -9.74 14.51
CA PRO A 51 -1.22 -9.83 15.75
C PRO A 51 0.15 -9.17 15.65
N SER A 52 0.82 -9.28 14.50
CA SER A 52 2.10 -8.60 14.24
C SER A 52 1.94 -7.08 14.27
N LEU A 53 0.91 -6.54 13.61
CA LEU A 53 0.60 -5.11 13.63
C LEU A 53 0.32 -4.63 15.05
N ALA A 54 -0.48 -5.37 15.82
CA ALA A 54 -0.79 -5.01 17.20
C ALA A 54 0.47 -4.98 18.07
N ALA A 55 1.40 -5.94 17.89
CA ALA A 55 2.68 -5.96 18.58
C ALA A 55 3.59 -4.80 18.15
N TYR A 56 3.61 -4.45 16.86
CA TYR A 56 4.33 -3.30 16.30
C TYR A 56 3.88 -1.98 16.95
N LEU A 57 2.57 -1.76 17.00
CA LEU A 57 2.00 -0.57 17.62
C LEU A 57 2.25 -0.51 19.14
N LYS A 58 2.13 -1.64 19.85
CA LYS A 58 2.34 -1.71 21.31
C LYS A 58 3.74 -1.32 21.74
N ARG A 59 4.76 -1.62 20.94
CA ARG A 59 6.15 -1.20 21.23
C ARG A 59 6.48 0.21 20.74
N GLY A 60 5.48 0.99 20.32
CA GLY A 60 5.65 2.38 19.87
C GLY A 60 5.98 2.54 18.39
N GLY A 61 5.87 1.49 17.58
CA GLY A 61 6.07 1.57 16.14
C GLY A 61 5.03 2.49 15.49
N ARG A 62 5.48 3.37 14.58
CA ARG A 62 4.63 4.34 13.87
C ARG A 62 4.88 4.42 12.36
N LYS A 63 5.93 3.78 11.86
CA LYS A 63 6.32 3.84 10.45
C LYS A 63 5.78 2.61 9.72
N VAL A 64 4.82 2.82 8.82
CA VAL A 64 4.19 1.72 8.06
C VAL A 64 5.24 0.94 7.26
N GLU A 65 6.15 1.63 6.56
CA GLU A 65 7.24 1.01 5.80
C GLU A 65 8.10 0.08 6.67
N ALA A 66 8.47 0.53 7.87
CA ALA A 66 9.26 -0.30 8.79
C ALA A 66 8.50 -1.56 9.24
N TRP A 67 7.19 -1.48 9.45
CA TRP A 67 6.39 -2.66 9.75
C TRP A 67 6.26 -3.60 8.55
N LEU A 68 6.09 -3.06 7.34
CA LEU A 68 6.02 -3.86 6.11
C LEU A 68 7.33 -4.62 5.84
N ASP A 69 8.47 -4.01 6.15
CA ASP A 69 9.78 -4.70 6.09
C ASP A 69 9.83 -5.88 7.08
N GLU A 70 9.28 -5.75 8.29
CA GLU A 70 9.19 -6.87 9.27
C GLU A 70 8.23 -7.97 8.83
N VAL A 71 7.17 -7.62 8.11
CA VAL A 71 6.23 -8.59 7.51
C VAL A 71 6.87 -9.37 6.36
N GLY A 72 7.92 -8.83 5.74
CA GLY A 72 8.60 -9.44 4.60
C GLY A 72 7.81 -9.31 3.30
N VAL A 73 7.27 -8.12 3.03
CA VAL A 73 6.48 -7.88 1.82
C VAL A 73 7.33 -7.91 0.54
N ALA A 74 6.80 -8.50 -0.52
CA ALA A 74 7.38 -8.40 -1.85
C ALA A 74 7.13 -7.01 -2.46
N ARG A 75 8.15 -6.43 -3.11
CA ARG A 75 8.02 -5.16 -3.83
C ARG A 75 7.58 -5.44 -5.27
N VAL A 76 6.41 -4.97 -5.65
CA VAL A 76 5.86 -5.13 -7.00
C VAL A 76 6.03 -3.81 -7.74
N ALA A 77 6.81 -3.84 -8.82
CA ALA A 77 7.08 -2.64 -9.61
C ALA A 77 5.81 -2.17 -10.34
N PHE A 78 5.59 -0.86 -10.36
CA PHE A 78 4.64 -0.15 -11.19
C PHE A 78 5.37 0.97 -11.93
N ASP A 79 5.06 1.12 -13.21
CA ASP A 79 5.82 1.99 -14.12
C ASP A 79 5.35 3.45 -14.07
N ASP A 80 4.05 3.67 -13.83
CA ASP A 80 3.47 5.01 -13.76
C ASP A 80 3.31 5.49 -12.31
N PRO A 81 4.17 6.40 -11.82
CA PRO A 81 4.03 6.95 -10.48
C PRO A 81 2.81 7.86 -10.30
N ALA A 82 2.21 8.36 -11.38
CA ALA A 82 1.02 9.21 -11.29
C ALA A 82 -0.19 8.43 -10.74
N GLU A 83 -0.22 7.11 -10.92
CA GLU A 83 -1.26 6.23 -10.37
C GLU A 83 -1.24 6.14 -8.83
N PHE A 84 -0.16 6.63 -8.19
CA PHE A 84 0.03 6.64 -6.73
C PHE A 84 0.02 8.05 -6.14
N ALA A 85 -0.35 9.07 -6.91
CA ALA A 85 -0.44 10.44 -6.44
C ALA A 85 -1.65 10.62 -5.51
N ASN A 86 -1.40 11.22 -4.33
CA ASN A 86 -2.46 11.59 -3.40
C ASN A 86 -2.92 13.04 -3.64
N LEU A 87 -4.21 13.29 -3.47
CA LEU A 87 -4.84 14.63 -3.49
C LEU A 87 -4.56 15.40 -2.19
N ASN A 88 -3.29 15.66 -1.85
CA ASN A 88 -2.93 16.35 -0.60
C ASN A 88 -2.84 17.88 -0.73
N THR A 89 -3.15 18.45 -1.88
CA THR A 89 -3.22 19.90 -2.08
C THR A 89 -4.68 20.36 -2.23
N PRO A 90 -5.18 21.30 -1.40
CA PRO A 90 -6.49 21.93 -1.60
C PRO A 90 -6.70 22.53 -3.01
N GLN A 91 -5.60 22.78 -3.73
CA GLN A 91 -5.60 23.27 -5.11
C GLN A 91 -6.02 22.23 -6.15
N ASP A 92 -6.12 20.93 -5.81
CA ASP A 92 -6.65 19.89 -6.72
C ASP A 92 -8.19 19.83 -6.75
N LEU A 93 -8.89 20.54 -5.85
CA LEU A 93 -10.36 20.56 -5.81
C LEU A 93 -10.99 21.52 -6.82
N VAL A 94 -10.19 22.25 -7.62
CA VAL A 94 -10.67 23.27 -8.56
C VAL A 94 -10.14 23.01 -9.98
N ALA A 95 -10.46 21.85 -10.54
CA ALA A 95 -10.43 21.65 -11.98
C ALA A 95 -11.39 20.52 -12.40
N THR A 96 -12.67 20.67 -12.09
CA THR A 96 -13.71 19.98 -12.86
C THR A 96 -14.90 20.92 -13.02
N SER A 97 -14.84 21.73 -14.06
CA SER A 97 -15.96 22.40 -14.71
C SER A 97 -15.69 22.42 -16.21
#